data_AF-A0A1C6U226-F1
#
_entry.id   AF-A0A1C6U226-F1
#
_cell.length_a   1.000
_cell.length_b   1.000
_cell.length_c   1.000
_cell.angle_alpha   90.00
_cell.angle_beta   90.00
_cell.angle_gamma   90.00
#
_symmetry.space_group_name_H-M   'P 1'
#
loop_
_entity.id
_entity.type
_entity.pdbx_description
1 polymer ?
#
loop_
_entity_poly.entity_id
_entity_poly.type
_entity_poly.pdbx_seq_one_letter_code
_entity_poly.pdbx_strand_id
1 'polypeptide(L)'
;MVTSSSRSTRLARLGVAAAMAVALLAVSSPAQAANGTIGVRETVCAESLFVRTEPLGAWMGTLYAGQTFLVKGPRSGGYVYGFAYGHVNRNGWVQDGWFC
;
A
#
# COMPACT_ATOMS: atom_id res chain seq x y z
N MET A 1 -51.51 -27.03 -51.65
CA MET A 1 -50.66 -26.48 -52.73
C MET A 1 -49.81 -25.38 -52.11
N VAL A 2 -48.53 -25.34 -52.48
CA VAL A 2 -47.36 -24.90 -51.71
C VAL A 2 -47.26 -23.37 -51.48
N THR A 3 -46.77 -23.02 -50.29
CA THR A 3 -46.28 -21.72 -49.80
C THR A 3 -45.08 -21.19 -50.58
N SER A 4 -45.00 -19.88 -50.84
CA SER A 4 -43.74 -19.23 -51.24
C SER A 4 -43.66 -17.82 -50.66
N SER A 5 -42.90 -17.68 -49.57
CA SER A 5 -42.40 -16.41 -49.06
C SER A 5 -40.90 -16.56 -48.90
N SER A 6 -40.13 -15.83 -49.71
CA SER A 6 -38.68 -15.82 -49.63
C SER A 6 -38.14 -14.45 -50.06
N ARG A 7 -37.81 -13.63 -49.05
CA ARG A 7 -36.77 -12.56 -49.12
C ARG A 7 -35.96 -12.68 -47.85
N SER A 8 -34.84 -13.39 -47.92
CA SER A 8 -33.51 -12.85 -48.21
C SER A 8 -32.96 -11.90 -47.14
N THR A 9 -32.09 -12.50 -46.33
CA THR A 9 -30.73 -12.02 -46.04
C THR A 9 -30.58 -10.89 -45.02
N ARG A 10 -30.07 -11.28 -43.85
CA ARG A 10 -28.73 -10.86 -43.39
C ARG A 10 -28.22 -11.85 -42.34
N LEU A 11 -27.39 -12.78 -42.80
CA LEU A 11 -26.52 -13.61 -41.97
C LEU A 11 -25.63 -12.70 -41.13
N ALA A 12 -25.67 -12.93 -39.82
CA ALA A 12 -24.72 -12.42 -38.86
C ALA A 12 -23.29 -12.78 -39.29
N ARG A 13 -22.41 -11.78 -39.38
CA ARG A 13 -20.96 -11.99 -39.37
C ARG A 13 -20.43 -11.58 -37.99
N LEU A 14 -20.33 -12.59 -37.13
CA LEU A 14 -19.33 -12.66 -36.08
C LEU A 14 -17.94 -12.58 -36.72
N GLY A 15 -17.00 -11.81 -36.16
CA GLY A 15 -15.62 -11.82 -36.63
C GLY A 15 -14.67 -10.77 -36.07
N VAL A 16 -14.29 -10.94 -34.80
CA VAL A 16 -12.94 -10.80 -34.22
C VAL A 16 -12.09 -9.56 -34.58
N ALA A 17 -11.90 -8.67 -33.61
CA ALA A 17 -10.67 -7.88 -33.47
C ALA A 17 -10.05 -8.18 -32.10
N ALA A 18 -8.81 -8.65 -32.15
CA ALA A 18 -8.11 -9.36 -31.08
C ALA A 18 -7.54 -8.44 -29.98
N ALA A 19 -7.37 -9.08 -28.83
CA ALA A 19 -6.83 -8.59 -27.57
C ALA A 19 -5.49 -7.85 -27.66
N MET A 20 -5.37 -6.76 -26.89
CA MET A 20 -4.11 -6.27 -26.30
C MET A 20 -4.43 -5.68 -24.92
N ALA A 21 -4.84 -6.52 -23.97
CA ALA A 21 -4.85 -6.14 -22.55
C ALA A 21 -3.44 -6.34 -22.00
N VAL A 22 -2.60 -5.31 -22.08
CA VAL A 22 -1.30 -5.30 -21.39
C VAL A 22 -1.60 -5.18 -19.90
N ALA A 23 -1.70 -6.33 -19.22
CA ALA A 23 -1.76 -6.35 -17.76
C ALA A 23 -0.41 -5.87 -17.23
N LEU A 24 -0.35 -4.61 -16.81
CA LEU A 24 0.71 -4.08 -15.96
C LEU A 24 0.65 -4.87 -14.64
N LEU A 25 1.40 -5.96 -14.56
CA LEU A 25 1.73 -6.59 -13.30
C LEU A 25 2.64 -5.59 -12.57
N ALA A 26 2.03 -4.71 -11.77
CA ALA A 26 2.76 -3.95 -10.76
C ALA A 26 3.37 -5.00 -9.83
N VAL A 27 4.66 -5.27 -10.01
CA VAL A 27 5.43 -6.12 -9.11
C VAL A 27 5.51 -5.36 -7.79
N SER A 28 4.60 -5.65 -6.88
CA SER A 28 4.73 -5.24 -5.49
C SER A 28 5.91 -6.03 -4.92
N SER A 29 7.11 -5.47 -5.04
CA SER A 29 8.26 -5.95 -4.28
C SER A 29 7.84 -5.99 -2.81
N PRO A 30 8.03 -7.11 -2.09
CA PRO A 30 7.79 -7.12 -0.66
C PRO A 30 8.70 -6.06 -0.06
N ALA A 31 8.11 -4.99 0.46
CA ALA A 31 8.84 -4.00 1.22
C ALA A 31 9.59 -4.75 2.34
N GLN A 32 10.92 -4.74 2.29
CA GLN A 32 11.72 -5.38 3.33
C GLN A 32 11.57 -4.56 4.60
N ALA A 33 10.63 -4.97 5.44
CA ALA A 33 10.35 -4.34 6.71
C ALA A 33 11.59 -4.53 7.61
N ALA A 34 12.24 -3.44 7.98
CA ALA A 34 13.47 -3.40 8.74
C ALA A 34 13.30 -2.56 10.02
N ASN A 35 14.17 -2.84 11.00
CA ASN A 35 14.27 -2.01 12.19
C ASN A 35 14.88 -0.66 11.81
N GLY A 36 14.41 0.42 12.43
CA GLY A 36 14.88 1.75 12.13
C GLY A 36 16.25 2.02 12.77
N THR A 37 17.09 2.84 12.15
CA THR A 37 18.41 3.18 12.66
C THR A 37 18.34 4.46 13.49
N ILE A 38 18.85 4.45 14.73
CA ILE A 38 18.83 5.64 15.59
C ILE A 38 19.59 6.80 14.90
N GLY A 39 18.97 7.97 14.89
CA GLY A 39 19.49 9.18 14.24
C GLY A 39 19.11 9.29 12.75
N VAL A 40 18.49 8.26 12.16
CA VAL A 40 18.11 8.24 10.75
C VAL A 40 16.62 8.52 10.60
N ARG A 41 16.29 9.28 9.55
CA ARG A 41 14.91 9.47 9.11
C ARG A 41 14.55 8.37 8.13
N GLU A 42 13.88 7.36 8.64
CA GLU A 42 13.46 6.18 7.89
C GLU A 42 12.17 6.44 7.13
N THR A 43 11.95 5.68 6.06
CA THR A 43 10.69 5.64 5.31
C THR A 43 9.82 4.53 5.86
N VAL A 44 8.54 4.80 6.03
CA VAL A 44 7.57 3.78 6.45
C VAL A 44 7.23 2.91 5.26
N CYS A 45 7.39 1.61 5.43
CA CYS A 45 7.12 0.61 4.41
C CYS A 45 5.84 -0.20 4.69
N ALA A 46 5.32 -0.15 5.91
CA ALA A 46 4.00 -0.68 6.23
C ALA A 46 2.89 0.16 5.57
N GLU A 47 1.81 -0.51 5.14
CA GLU A 47 0.59 0.19 4.69
C GLU A 47 0.06 1.11 5.78
N SER A 48 0.12 0.68 7.04
CA SER A 48 -0.21 1.50 8.20
C SER A 48 0.74 1.20 9.36
N LEU A 49 1.26 2.26 9.98
CA LEU A 49 2.11 2.22 11.16
C LEU A 49 1.55 3.16 12.22
N PHE A 50 1.12 2.59 13.34
CA PHE A 50 0.47 3.35 14.40
C PHE A 50 1.49 4.08 15.27
N VAL A 51 1.29 5.40 15.40
CA VAL A 51 2.00 6.23 16.38
C VAL A 51 1.21 6.19 17.68
N ARG A 52 1.91 5.99 18.80
CA ARG A 52 1.34 5.85 20.13
C ARG A 52 2.03 6.76 21.15
N THR A 53 1.36 7.02 22.26
CA THR A 53 1.91 7.82 23.39
C THR A 53 3.05 7.11 24.10
N GLU A 54 3.00 5.78 24.16
CA GLU A 54 3.97 4.86 24.76
C GLU A 54 3.85 3.47 24.10
N PRO A 55 4.77 2.52 24.33
CA PRO A 55 4.61 1.14 23.88
C PRO A 55 3.25 0.57 24.34
N LEU A 56 2.45 0.04 23.40
CA LEU A 56 1.07 -0.41 23.63
C LEU A 56 0.09 0.66 24.17
N GLY A 57 0.50 1.93 24.25
CA GLY A 57 -0.31 3.04 24.75
C GLY A 57 -1.38 3.53 23.77
N ALA A 58 -2.01 4.66 24.14
CA ALA A 58 -3.07 5.27 23.35
C ALA A 58 -2.61 5.61 21.92
N TRP A 59 -3.50 5.39 20.95
CA TRP A 59 -3.27 5.73 19.55
C TRP A 59 -3.26 7.24 19.36
N MET A 60 -2.26 7.74 18.63
CA MET A 60 -2.04 9.16 18.37
C MET A 60 -2.25 9.55 16.90
N GLY A 61 -2.23 8.57 16.01
CA GLY A 61 -2.26 8.76 14.57
C GLY A 61 -1.64 7.58 13.83
N THR A 62 -1.74 7.62 12.51
CA THR A 62 -1.22 6.56 11.63
C THR A 62 -0.30 7.19 10.60
N LEU A 63 0.88 6.60 10.44
CA LEU A 63 1.74 6.81 9.29
C LEU A 63 1.40 5.78 8.23
N TYR A 64 1.43 6.21 6.97
CA TYR A 64 1.21 5.37 5.80
C TYR A 64 2.51 5.17 5.04
N ALA A 65 2.51 4.17 4.15
CA ALA A 65 3.64 3.89 3.27
C ALA A 65 4.15 5.16 2.57
N GLY A 66 5.47 5.36 2.57
CA GLY A 66 6.14 6.53 2.00
C GLY A 66 6.23 7.76 2.92
N GLN A 67 5.50 7.78 4.05
CA GLN A 67 5.74 8.79 5.09
C GLN A 67 7.04 8.46 5.85
N THR A 68 7.55 9.40 6.64
CA THR A 68 8.86 9.25 7.27
C THR A 68 8.81 9.38 8.79
N PHE A 69 9.77 8.75 9.45
CA PHE A 69 9.91 8.75 10.90
C PHE A 69 11.39 8.92 11.27
N LEU A 70 11.72 9.96 12.02
CA LEU A 70 13.06 10.11 12.60
C LEU A 70 13.16 9.25 13.85
N VAL A 71 13.96 8.20 13.78
CA VAL A 71 14.21 7.29 14.89
C VAL A 71 15.15 7.98 15.89
N LYS A 72 14.68 8.24 17.10
CA LYS A 72 15.48 8.86 18.16
C LYS A 72 15.96 7.85 19.21
N GLY A 73 15.24 6.75 19.36
CA GLY A 73 15.36 5.88 20.52
C GLY A 73 14.79 6.55 21.79
N PRO A 74 14.70 5.83 22.92
CA PRO A 74 15.11 4.44 23.11
C PRO A 74 14.15 3.45 22.44
N ARG A 75 14.52 2.16 22.49
CA ARG A 75 13.63 1.04 22.16
C ARG A 75 13.05 0.44 23.43
N SER A 76 11.79 0.04 23.39
CA SER A 76 11.12 -0.62 24.50
C SER A 76 9.93 -1.45 24.00
N GLY A 77 9.83 -2.71 24.44
CA GLY A 77 8.68 -3.57 24.14
C GLY A 77 8.40 -3.80 22.65
N GLY A 78 9.43 -3.77 21.78
CA GLY A 78 9.26 -3.87 20.33
C GLY A 78 8.85 -2.56 19.64
N TYR A 79 8.87 -1.44 20.36
CA TYR A 79 8.65 -0.11 19.83
C TYR A 79 9.92 0.73 19.87
N VAL A 80 9.96 1.77 19.04
CA VAL A 80 11.02 2.78 19.04
C VAL A 80 10.44 4.18 19.09
N TYR A 81 11.05 5.03 19.92
CA TYR A 81 10.66 6.44 20.04
C TYR A 81 11.29 7.30 18.95
N GLY A 82 10.56 8.32 18.50
CA GLY A 82 11.01 9.20 17.44
C GLY A 82 10.02 10.31 17.09
N PHE A 83 10.26 10.98 15.97
CA PHE A 83 9.38 12.01 15.43
C PHE A 83 8.71 11.53 14.15
N ALA A 84 7.38 11.51 14.13
CA ALA A 84 6.56 11.13 13.00
C ALA A 84 6.27 12.33 12.10
N TYR A 85 6.74 12.31 10.85
CA TYR A 85 6.46 13.35 9.86
C TYR A 85 5.18 13.04 9.09
N GLY A 86 4.58 14.06 8.48
CA GLY A 86 3.40 13.90 7.64
C GLY A 86 2.12 14.12 8.43
N HIS A 87 1.21 13.13 8.47
CA HIS A 87 -0.11 13.33 9.08
C HIS A 87 -0.07 13.53 10.59
N VAL A 88 0.91 12.92 11.27
CA VAL A 88 1.00 12.97 12.73
C VAL A 88 1.76 14.21 13.21
N ASN A 89 2.92 14.52 12.60
CA ASN A 89 3.77 15.68 12.92
C ASN A 89 4.07 15.89 14.42
N ARG A 90 4.32 14.80 15.16
CA ARG A 90 4.61 14.81 16.60
C ARG A 90 5.58 13.70 16.98
N ASN A 91 6.19 13.82 18.16
CA ASN A 91 6.92 12.69 18.74
C ASN A 91 5.96 11.60 19.24
N GLY A 92 6.40 10.35 19.18
CA GLY A 92 5.66 9.20 19.67
C GLY A 92 6.41 7.89 19.47
N TRP A 93 5.74 6.80 19.76
CA TRP A 93 6.24 5.44 19.66
C TRP A 93 5.59 4.72 18.49
N VAL A 94 6.40 4.05 17.67
CA VAL A 94 5.93 3.18 16.58
C VAL A 94 6.54 1.79 16.77
N GLN A 95 5.86 0.77 16.27
CA GLN A 95 6.40 -0.58 16.29
C GLN A 95 7.66 -0.60 15.42
N ASP A 96 8.77 -1.11 15.95
CA ASP A 96 10.02 -1.21 15.20
C ASP A 96 9.89 -2.37 14.19
N GLY A 97 10.64 -2.32 13.10
CA GLY A 97 10.63 -3.37 12.08
C GLY A 97 9.74 -3.10 10.87
N TRP A 98 9.22 -1.88 10.70
CA TRP A 98 8.30 -1.50 9.62
C TRP A 98 8.86 -0.44 8.66
N PHE A 99 10.18 -0.29 8.66
CA PHE A 99 10.89 0.72 7.88
C PHE A 99 11.56 0.15 6.65
N CYS A 100 11.89 1.06 5.74
CA CYS A 100 12.82 0.96 4.63
C CYS A 100 13.49 2.34 4.46
#